data_AF-A0A2P7R4V6-F1
#
_entry.id   AF-A0A2P7R4V6-F1
#
_cell.length_a   1.000
_cell.length_b   1.000
_cell.length_c   1.000
_cell.angle_alpha   90.00
_cell.angle_beta   90.00
_cell.angle_gamma   90.00
#
_symmetry.space_group_name_H-M   'P 1'
#
loop_
_entity.id
_entity.type
_entity.pdbx_description
1 polymer ?
#
loop_
_entity_poly.entity_id
_entity_poly.type
_entity_poly.pdbx_seq_one_letter_code
_entity_poly.pdbx_strand_id
1 'polypeptide(L)'
;MKQAYQTNADLQDIRVVKRIHLIRSIKPTEAGVLKHSNTVGAEQRAKRERSVFPVPGKMKTSDDAFFCAIERVLALFNKHHRKNQKKVTSIVKSWFEQEALRVGWGEAIFLPDTQTGRSAGCMLRTPMKKGSSHVTNH
;
A
#
# COMPACT_ATOMS: atom_id res chain seq x y z
N MET A 1 59.96 -47.10 17.25
CA MET A 1 59.48 -45.70 17.35
C MET A 1 58.12 -45.60 16.66
N LYS A 2 57.21 -44.83 17.26
CA LYS A 2 55.90 -44.36 16.75
C LYS A 2 56.13 -43.45 15.51
N GLN A 3 55.22 -43.11 14.59
CA GLN A 3 53.75 -43.10 14.54
C GLN A 3 53.30 -42.79 13.09
N ALA A 4 52.11 -43.29 12.73
CA ALA A 4 50.98 -42.70 11.97
C ALA A 4 51.21 -41.82 10.72
N TYR A 5 50.55 -42.21 9.61
CA TYR A 5 50.03 -41.25 8.63
C TYR A 5 48.53 -41.43 8.40
N GLN A 6 47.90 -40.27 8.55
CA GLN A 6 46.50 -39.92 8.63
C GLN A 6 45.95 -39.58 7.23
N THR A 7 44.74 -40.05 6.92
CA THR A 7 43.64 -39.42 6.16
C THR A 7 43.91 -38.70 4.84
N ASN A 8 43.32 -39.21 3.75
CA ASN A 8 42.83 -38.37 2.64
C ASN A 8 41.29 -38.43 2.65
N ALA A 9 40.66 -37.38 3.17
CA ALA A 9 39.22 -37.15 3.04
C ALA A 9 39.01 -36.20 1.85
N ASP A 10 38.27 -36.69 0.88
CA ASP A 10 37.79 -36.01 -0.31
C ASP A 10 36.99 -34.74 0.09
N LEU A 11 37.47 -33.56 -0.31
CA LEU A 11 36.79 -32.29 -0.11
C LEU A 11 35.78 -32.08 -1.26
N GLN A 12 34.56 -32.59 -1.08
CA GLN A 12 33.41 -32.14 -1.86
C GLN A 12 32.98 -30.76 -1.32
N ASP A 13 33.19 -29.71 -2.11
CA ASP A 13 32.72 -28.34 -1.87
C ASP A 13 31.18 -28.30 -1.90
N ILE A 14 30.55 -28.56 -0.76
CA ILE A 14 29.11 -28.36 -0.57
C ILE A 14 28.88 -26.89 -0.20
N ARG A 15 28.61 -26.06 -1.21
CA ARG A 15 28.06 -24.70 -0.98
C ARG A 15 26.62 -24.80 -0.46
N VAL A 16 26.47 -24.86 0.85
CA VAL A 16 25.17 -24.69 1.52
C VAL A 16 24.84 -23.21 1.61
N VAL A 17 23.92 -22.72 0.77
CA VAL A 17 23.32 -21.39 0.91
C VAL A 17 22.34 -21.42 2.09
N LYS A 18 22.76 -20.90 3.24
CA LYS A 18 21.91 -20.74 4.44
C LYS A 18 20.82 -19.69 4.17
N ARG A 19 19.56 -20.12 4.14
CA ARG A 19 18.39 -19.23 4.22
C ARG A 19 18.37 -18.56 5.60
N ILE A 20 18.39 -17.23 5.63
CA ILE A 20 18.23 -16.45 6.85
C ILE A 20 16.73 -16.36 7.16
N HIS A 21 16.34 -16.78 8.36
CA HIS A 21 15.01 -16.50 8.91
C HIS A 21 15.16 -15.47 10.03
N LEU A 22 14.64 -14.27 9.79
CA LEU A 22 14.61 -13.21 10.81
C LEU A 22 13.44 -13.47 11.75
N ILE A 23 13.71 -14.13 12.88
CA ILE A 23 12.75 -14.26 13.98
C ILE A 23 12.97 -13.07 14.91
N ARG A 24 12.02 -12.15 14.94
CA ARG A 24 12.01 -11.02 15.89
C ARG A 24 11.67 -11.58 17.28
N SER A 25 12.67 -11.77 18.12
CA SER A 25 12.44 -12.09 19.53
C SER A 25 11.94 -10.85 20.26
N ILE A 26 10.79 -10.98 20.91
CA ILE A 26 10.28 -10.00 21.86
C ILE A 26 10.45 -10.64 23.23
N LYS A 27 11.32 -10.07 24.08
CA LYS A 27 11.48 -10.55 25.46
C LYS A 27 10.23 -10.15 26.26
N PRO A 28 9.60 -11.06 27.03
CA PRO A 28 8.60 -10.66 27.99
C PRO A 28 9.33 -10.12 29.23
N THR A 29 9.20 -8.82 29.48
CA THR A 29 9.58 -8.23 30.78
C THR A 29 8.30 -8.05 31.57
N GLU A 30 8.17 -8.85 32.63
CA GLU A 30 7.08 -8.75 33.58
C GLU A 30 7.16 -7.46 34.42
N ALA A 31 5.97 -7.00 34.79
CA ALA A 31 5.63 -6.14 35.92
C ALA A 31 6.22 -4.73 35.99
N GLY A 32 5.46 -3.78 35.44
CA GLY A 32 5.49 -2.37 35.82
C GLY A 32 4.14 -1.73 35.53
N VAL A 33 3.32 -1.56 36.57
CA VAL A 33 2.00 -0.91 36.51
C VAL A 33 2.14 0.52 36.00
N LEU A 34 1.51 0.82 34.87
CA LEU A 34 1.01 2.16 34.54
C LEU A 34 -0.23 2.02 33.65
N LYS A 35 -1.35 2.49 34.17
CA LYS A 35 -2.65 2.56 33.50
C LYS A 35 -2.54 3.44 32.26
N HIS A 36 -3.31 3.12 31.20
CA HIS A 36 -4.26 4.02 30.51
C HIS A 36 -4.49 3.66 29.02
N SER A 37 -5.69 3.13 28.78
CA SER A 37 -6.65 3.42 27.69
C SER A 37 -6.34 3.14 26.20
N ASN A 38 -7.16 2.22 25.66
CA ASN A 38 -7.90 2.32 24.38
C ASN A 38 -7.13 2.37 23.04
N THR A 39 -6.49 1.26 22.64
CA THR A 39 -5.98 1.06 21.27
C THR A 39 -6.96 0.39 20.30
N VAL A 40 -8.16 -0.02 20.73
CA VAL A 40 -9.16 -0.66 19.85
C VAL A 40 -9.74 0.31 18.81
N GLY A 41 -9.78 1.62 19.12
CA GLY A 41 -10.40 2.64 18.27
C GLY A 41 -9.58 3.04 17.04
N ALA A 42 -8.24 3.04 17.13
CA ALA A 42 -7.37 3.50 16.04
C ALA A 42 -7.38 2.51 14.86
N GLU A 43 -7.34 1.21 15.13
CA GLU A 43 -7.34 0.17 14.11
C GLU A 43 -8.72 0.07 13.41
N GLN A 44 -9.81 0.17 14.19
CA GLN A 44 -11.16 0.24 13.64
C GLN A 44 -11.38 1.48 12.77
N ARG A 45 -10.82 2.63 13.17
CA ARG A 45 -10.86 3.86 12.39
C ARG A 45 -10.08 3.73 11.07
N ALA A 46 -8.87 3.17 11.10
CA ALA A 46 -8.09 2.91 9.88
C ALA A 46 -8.80 1.94 8.93
N LYS A 47 -9.47 0.90 9.45
CA LYS A 47 -10.30 -0.03 8.66
C LYS A 47 -11.51 0.67 8.02
N ARG A 48 -12.17 1.57 8.77
CA ARG A 48 -13.29 2.38 8.27
C ARG A 48 -12.84 3.38 7.20
N GLU A 49 -11.71 4.05 7.40
CA GLU A 49 -11.13 5.01 6.46
C GLU A 49 -10.73 4.36 5.12
N ARG A 50 -10.24 3.10 5.15
CA ARG A 50 -9.99 2.30 3.94
C ARG A 50 -11.27 1.92 3.18
N SER A 51 -12.43 1.96 3.83
CA SER A 51 -13.71 1.54 3.26
C SER A 51 -14.56 2.71 2.72
N VAL A 52 -14.05 3.94 2.80
CA VAL A 52 -14.73 5.15 2.32
C VAL A 52 -13.93 5.71 1.15
N PHE A 53 -14.64 6.17 0.12
CA PHE A 53 -14.02 6.76 -1.05
C PHE A 53 -13.37 8.11 -0.67
N PRO A 54 -12.12 8.36 -1.06
CA PRO A 54 -11.41 9.63 -0.80
C PRO A 54 -12.13 10.85 -1.40
N VAL A 55 -12.26 11.94 -0.64
CA VAL A 55 -12.87 13.21 -1.11
C VAL A 55 -11.86 14.35 -0.97
N PRO A 56 -11.61 15.18 -2.01
CA PRO A 56 -10.49 16.12 -2.06
C PRO A 56 -10.51 17.20 -0.96
N GLY A 57 -11.68 17.57 -0.44
CA GLY A 57 -11.81 18.54 0.67
C GLY A 57 -11.80 17.95 2.08
N LYS A 58 -11.79 16.62 2.23
CA LYS A 58 -11.81 15.95 3.55
C LYS A 58 -10.44 15.41 3.97
N MET A 59 -9.42 15.61 3.14
CA MET A 59 -8.07 15.14 3.41
C MET A 59 -7.32 16.14 4.27
N LYS A 60 -6.52 15.61 5.20
CA LYS A 60 -5.69 16.42 6.09
C LYS A 60 -4.47 17.00 5.38
N THR A 61 -4.02 16.37 4.30
CA THR A 61 -2.91 16.85 3.50
C THR A 61 -3.44 17.87 2.49
N SER A 62 -2.75 19.00 2.38
CA SER A 62 -2.99 20.04 1.37
C SER A 62 -2.59 19.60 -0.04
N ASP A 63 -2.49 18.29 -0.28
CA ASP A 63 -1.97 17.75 -1.52
C ASP A 63 -3.07 17.74 -2.56
N ASP A 64 -2.75 18.27 -3.75
CA ASP A 64 -3.58 18.20 -4.95
C ASP A 64 -3.69 16.78 -5.52
N ALA A 65 -3.11 15.78 -4.83
CA ALA A 65 -3.11 14.40 -5.24
C ALA A 65 -3.32 13.44 -4.06
N PHE A 66 -3.95 12.30 -4.33
CA PHE A 66 -4.11 11.21 -3.38
C PHE A 66 -3.82 9.86 -4.03
N PHE A 67 -2.95 9.07 -3.41
CA PHE A 67 -2.66 7.72 -3.86
C PHE A 67 -3.58 6.67 -3.21
N CYS A 68 -4.25 5.88 -4.04
CA CYS A 68 -5.11 4.78 -3.65
C CYS A 68 -4.49 3.45 -4.08
N ALA A 69 -4.02 2.65 -3.12
CA ALA A 69 -3.49 1.32 -3.39
C ALA A 69 -4.56 0.38 -3.97
N ILE A 70 -4.13 -0.65 -4.71
CA ILE A 70 -5.03 -1.59 -5.42
C ILE A 70 -6.01 -2.29 -4.49
N GLU A 71 -5.55 -2.68 -3.31
CA GLU A 71 -6.38 -3.34 -2.30
C GLU A 71 -7.56 -2.46 -1.91
N ARG A 72 -7.32 -1.14 -1.80
CA ARG A 72 -8.36 -0.17 -1.48
C ARG A 72 -9.31 0.05 -2.65
N VAL A 73 -8.79 0.16 -3.89
CA VAL A 73 -9.63 0.24 -5.09
C VAL A 73 -10.60 -0.95 -5.17
N LEU A 74 -10.09 -2.17 -4.98
CA LEU A 74 -10.89 -3.39 -4.99
C LEU A 74 -11.89 -3.44 -3.83
N ALA A 75 -11.47 -3.06 -2.63
CA ALA A 75 -12.37 -3.01 -1.47
C ALA A 75 -13.54 -2.03 -1.70
N LEU A 76 -13.28 -0.87 -2.27
CA LEU A 76 -14.30 0.13 -2.61
C LEU A 76 -15.27 -0.40 -3.68
N PHE A 77 -14.74 -0.98 -4.77
CA PHE A 77 -15.56 -1.56 -5.84
C PHE A 77 -16.46 -2.69 -5.31
N ASN A 78 -15.88 -3.61 -4.54
CA ASN A 78 -16.56 -4.77 -3.98
C ASN A 78 -17.64 -4.37 -2.99
N LYS A 79 -17.37 -3.35 -2.17
CA LYS A 79 -18.37 -2.78 -1.25
C LYS A 79 -19.55 -2.16 -2.01
N HIS A 80 -19.29 -1.40 -3.06
CA HIS A 80 -20.34 -0.75 -3.86
C HIS A 80 -21.23 -1.75 -4.60
N HIS A 81 -20.62 -2.78 -5.21
CA HIS A 81 -21.34 -3.72 -6.06
C HIS A 81 -21.71 -5.04 -5.37
N ARG A 82 -21.39 -5.19 -4.09
CA ARG A 82 -21.48 -6.47 -3.34
C ARG A 82 -20.83 -7.64 -4.08
N LYS A 83 -19.64 -7.38 -4.65
CA LYS A 83 -18.83 -8.36 -5.40
C LYS A 83 -17.57 -8.76 -4.63
N ASN A 84 -16.80 -9.70 -5.17
CA ASN A 84 -15.51 -10.13 -4.62
C ASN A 84 -14.42 -10.20 -5.70
N GLN A 85 -14.28 -9.12 -6.47
CA GLN A 85 -13.21 -8.97 -7.45
C GLN A 85 -11.84 -9.06 -6.78
N LYS A 86 -10.95 -9.82 -7.40
CA LYS A 86 -9.56 -10.02 -6.95
C LYS A 86 -8.53 -9.26 -7.81
N LYS A 87 -8.96 -8.74 -8.95
CA LYS A 87 -8.10 -8.07 -9.94
C LYS A 87 -8.76 -6.79 -10.41
N VAL A 88 -7.95 -5.78 -10.72
CA VAL A 88 -8.41 -4.52 -11.30
C VAL A 88 -8.61 -4.72 -12.80
N THR A 89 -9.84 -5.01 -13.19
CA THR A 89 -10.25 -5.12 -14.60
C THR A 89 -10.64 -3.74 -15.17
N SER A 90 -10.88 -3.66 -16.47
CA SER A 90 -11.38 -2.44 -17.13
C SER A 90 -12.66 -1.90 -16.49
N ILE A 91 -13.58 -2.78 -16.09
CA ILE A 91 -14.82 -2.41 -15.40
C ILE A 91 -14.53 -1.74 -14.05
N VAL A 92 -13.56 -2.26 -13.29
CA VAL A 92 -13.15 -1.66 -12.02
C VAL A 92 -12.53 -0.29 -12.24
N LYS A 93 -11.67 -0.14 -13.26
CA LYS A 93 -11.04 1.14 -13.60
C LYS A 93 -12.06 2.20 -13.99
N SER A 94 -12.93 1.87 -14.95
CA SER A 94 -13.96 2.77 -15.44
C SER A 94 -14.92 3.22 -14.33
N TRP A 95 -15.36 2.29 -13.47
CA TRP A 95 -16.15 2.66 -12.30
C TRP A 95 -15.39 3.59 -11.35
N PHE A 96 -14.13 3.30 -11.07
CA PHE A 96 -13.34 4.09 -10.12
C PHE A 96 -13.09 5.51 -10.64
N GLU A 97 -12.84 5.66 -11.94
CA GLU A 97 -12.70 6.94 -12.63
C GLU A 97 -14.00 7.76 -12.56
N GLN A 98 -15.14 7.14 -12.88
CA GLN A 98 -16.45 7.78 -12.78
C GLN A 98 -16.77 8.21 -11.35
N GLU A 99 -16.51 7.35 -10.37
CA GLU A 99 -16.73 7.64 -8.97
C GLU A 99 -15.82 8.77 -8.47
N ALA A 100 -14.57 8.81 -8.94
CA ALA A 100 -13.65 9.90 -8.65
C ALA A 100 -14.16 11.25 -9.16
N LEU A 101 -14.59 11.31 -10.42
CA LEU A 101 -15.20 12.52 -11.00
C LEU A 101 -16.46 12.94 -10.24
N ARG A 102 -17.31 11.98 -9.90
CA ARG A 102 -18.57 12.21 -9.16
C ARG A 102 -18.34 12.86 -7.80
N VAL A 103 -17.24 12.54 -7.12
CA VAL A 103 -16.90 13.13 -5.80
C VAL A 103 -15.99 14.37 -5.90
N GLY A 104 -15.73 14.86 -7.10
CA GLY A 104 -15.04 16.13 -7.34
C GLY A 104 -13.53 16.02 -7.58
N TRP A 105 -12.98 14.83 -7.81
CA TRP A 105 -11.64 14.70 -8.37
C TRP A 105 -11.65 15.12 -9.85
N GLY A 106 -10.54 15.68 -10.33
CA GLY A 106 -10.38 16.06 -11.73
C GLY A 106 -9.95 14.89 -12.60
N GLU A 107 -9.11 14.02 -12.06
CA GLU A 107 -8.65 12.82 -12.78
C GLU A 107 -8.30 11.67 -11.82
N ALA A 108 -8.36 10.45 -12.36
CA ALA A 108 -7.95 9.21 -11.71
C ALA A 108 -7.02 8.44 -12.66
N ILE A 109 -5.75 8.28 -12.29
CA ILE A 109 -4.72 7.69 -13.14
C ILE A 109 -4.25 6.37 -12.53
N PHE A 110 -4.49 5.26 -13.24
CA PHE A 110 -3.96 3.96 -12.84
C PHE A 110 -2.49 3.82 -13.20
N LEU A 111 -1.64 3.68 -12.19
CA LEU A 111 -0.20 3.56 -12.36
C LEU A 111 0.20 2.10 -12.58
N PRO A 112 1.02 1.78 -13.60
CA PRO A 112 1.61 0.46 -13.74
C PRO A 112 2.72 0.24 -12.71
N ASP A 113 2.83 -0.98 -12.23
CA ASP A 113 3.99 -1.53 -11.55
C ASP A 113 5.01 -1.93 -12.62
N THR A 114 6.17 -1.29 -12.62
CA THR A 114 7.22 -1.49 -13.63
C THR A 114 7.86 -2.87 -13.57
N GLN A 115 7.77 -3.57 -12.43
CA GLN A 115 8.33 -4.92 -12.28
C GLN A 115 7.36 -6.00 -12.75
N THR A 116 6.06 -5.81 -12.51
CA THR A 116 5.06 -6.86 -12.74
C THR A 116 4.11 -6.58 -13.90
N GLY A 117 4.12 -5.36 -14.46
CA GLY A 117 3.17 -4.91 -15.49
C GLY A 117 1.72 -4.80 -15.00
N ARG A 118 1.45 -5.09 -13.72
CA ARG A 118 0.14 -4.97 -13.09
C ARG A 118 -0.10 -3.52 -12.68
N SER A 119 -1.30 -3.14 -12.26
CA SER A 119 -1.50 -1.82 -11.67
C SER A 119 -0.92 -1.79 -10.25
N ALA A 120 -0.11 -0.79 -9.92
CA ALA A 120 0.41 -0.53 -8.57
C ALA A 120 -0.63 0.19 -7.69
N GLY A 121 -1.52 0.96 -8.31
CA GLY A 121 -2.57 1.71 -7.65
C GLY A 121 -3.21 2.73 -8.58
N CYS A 122 -3.96 3.65 -7.99
CA CYS A 122 -4.58 4.78 -8.68
C CYS A 122 -4.22 6.09 -7.98
N MET A 123 -3.75 7.07 -8.75
CA MET A 123 -3.53 8.43 -8.28
C MET A 123 -4.74 9.29 -8.65
N LEU A 124 -5.40 9.85 -7.64
CA LEU A 124 -6.46 10.84 -7.80
C LEU A 124 -5.84 12.24 -7.75
N ARG A 125 -6.29 13.15 -8.60
CA ARG A 125 -5.79 14.54 -8.60
C ARG A 125 -6.93 15.54 -8.68
N THR A 126 -6.76 16.67 -8.00
CA THR A 126 -7.71 17.77 -8.02
C THR A 126 -7.73 18.40 -9.42
N PRO A 127 -8.87 18.94 -9.86
CA PRO A 127 -8.90 19.68 -11.11
C PRO A 127 -7.98 20.89 -10.99
N MET A 128 -7.09 21.10 -11.97
CA MET A 128 -6.22 22.27 -12.00
C MET A 128 -7.08 23.53 -11.94
N LYS A 129 -6.89 24.37 -10.92
CA LYS A 129 -7.49 25.70 -10.88
C LYS A 129 -6.90 26.47 -12.06
N LYS A 130 -7.67 26.67 -13.13
CA LYS A 130 -7.28 27.61 -14.21
C LYS A 130 -7.01 28.95 -13.55
N GLY A 131 -5.73 29.30 -13.44
CA GLY A 131 -5.34 30.66 -13.08
C GLY A 131 -5.97 31.59 -14.09
N SER A 132 -6.76 32.55 -13.61
CA SER A 132 -7.16 33.71 -14.39
C SER A 132 -5.88 34.41 -14.84
N SER A 133 -5.42 34.12 -16.05
CA SER A 133 -4.41 34.92 -16.73
C SER A 133 -5.02 36.29 -16.98
N HIS A 134 -4.89 37.19 -16.02
CA HIS A 134 -5.21 38.59 -16.19
C HIS A 134 -4.16 39.17 -17.14
N VAL A 135 -4.41 39.07 -18.44
CA VAL A 135 -3.57 39.71 -19.46
C VAL A 135 -3.88 41.21 -19.40
N THR A 136 -3.13 41.95 -18.59
CA THR A 136 -3.05 43.41 -18.74
C THR A 136 -2.14 43.70 -19.94
N ASN A 137 -2.76 43.97 -21.08
CA ASN A 137 -2.08 44.68 -22.16
C ASN A 137 -1.84 46.12 -21.69
N HIS A 138 -0.58 46.55 -21.70
CA HIS A 138 -0.15 47.94 -21.57
C HIS A 138 0.37 48.43 -22.91
#